data_AF-A0AA35SJT2-F1
#
_entry.id   AF-A0AA35SJT2-F1
#
_cell.length_a   1.000
_cell.length_b   1.000
_cell.length_c   1.000
_cell.angle_alpha   90.00
_cell.angle_beta   90.00
_cell.angle_gamma   90.00
#
_symmetry.space_group_name_H-M   'P 1'
#
loop_
_entity.id
_entity.type
_entity.pdbx_description
1 polymer ?
#
loop_
_entity_poly.entity_id
_entity_poly.type
_entity_poly.pdbx_seq_one_letter_code
_entity_poly.pdbx_strand_id
1 'polypeptide(L)'
;MISWEIPLDRYPKTYNNQPLMYAALASQKNYMSLYLMCVYVHDGTQTEFERRFKASGKKLNMGKSCVRFKTTDDLPMDLIADTVASTSVDDYIKSYEAARKKK
;
A
#
# COMPACT_ATOMS: atom_id res chain seq x y z
N MET A 1 14.76 -4.11 -1.79
CA MET A 1 13.29 -3.99 -1.71
C MET A 1 12.75 -4.41 -3.06
N ILE A 2 11.69 -5.21 -3.10
CA ILE A 2 10.98 -5.53 -4.35
C ILE A 2 9.82 -4.56 -4.43
N SER A 3 9.73 -3.76 -5.48
CA SER A 3 8.66 -2.77 -5.66
C SER A 3 7.86 -3.06 -6.93
N TRP A 4 6.56 -2.77 -6.85
CA TRP A 4 5.63 -2.75 -7.97
C TRP A 4 5.19 -1.30 -8.16
N GLU A 5 5.49 -0.76 -9.34
CA GLU A 5 5.48 0.68 -9.59
C GLU A 5 4.76 0.99 -10.89
N ILE A 6 4.19 2.18 -10.97
CA ILE A 6 3.67 2.74 -12.22
C ILE A 6 4.84 3.40 -12.95
N PRO A 7 5.20 2.91 -14.14
CA PRO A 7 6.33 3.42 -14.89
C PRO A 7 6.11 4.86 -15.37
N LEU A 8 7.22 5.58 -15.59
CA LEU A 8 7.20 6.98 -16.00
C LEU A 8 6.61 7.21 -17.39
N ASP A 9 6.64 6.20 -18.27
CA ASP A 9 5.98 6.22 -19.57
C ASP A 9 4.44 6.36 -19.43
N ARG A 10 3.86 5.75 -18.40
CA ARG A 10 2.44 5.84 -18.05
C ARG A 10 2.14 7.07 -17.21
N TYR A 11 3.01 7.43 -16.26
CA TYR A 11 2.83 8.61 -15.40
C TYR A 11 4.15 9.35 -15.13
N PRO A 12 4.47 10.40 -15.90
CA PRO A 12 5.76 11.10 -15.77
C PRO A 12 5.79 12.17 -14.65
N LYS A 13 4.63 12.56 -14.11
CA LYS A 13 4.50 13.71 -13.19
C LYS A 13 4.73 13.32 -11.72
N THR A 14 5.87 12.75 -11.40
CA THR A 14 6.27 12.47 -10.01
C THR A 14 7.17 13.58 -9.45
N TYR A 15 7.29 13.67 -8.12
CA TYR A 15 8.01 14.78 -7.48
C TYR A 15 9.54 14.67 -7.52
N ASN A 16 10.04 13.48 -7.82
CA ASN A 16 11.45 13.11 -7.80
C ASN A 16 11.90 12.45 -9.10
N ASN A 17 11.07 12.48 -10.15
CA ASN A 17 11.30 11.83 -11.44
C ASN A 17 11.60 10.33 -11.33
N GLN A 18 11.05 9.66 -10.30
CA GLN A 18 11.08 8.20 -10.15
C GLN A 18 9.68 7.61 -10.40
N PRO A 19 9.56 6.34 -10.82
CA PRO A 19 8.27 5.68 -10.95
C PRO A 19 7.43 5.75 -9.67
N LEU A 20 6.11 5.73 -9.81
CA LEU A 20 5.21 5.87 -8.68
C LEU A 20 4.93 4.50 -8.04
N MET A 21 5.53 4.25 -6.88
CA MET A 21 5.36 2.99 -6.14
C MET A 21 3.89 2.77 -5.74
N TYR A 22 3.38 1.56 -6.01
CA TYR A 22 2.05 1.11 -5.63
C TYR A 22 2.10 0.15 -4.45
N ALA A 23 3.02 -0.82 -4.50
CA ALA A 23 3.29 -1.74 -3.41
C ALA A 23 4.79 -2.07 -3.35
N ALA A 24 5.28 -2.49 -2.18
CA ALA A 24 6.65 -2.98 -2.07
C ALA A 24 6.81 -3.98 -0.93
N LEU A 25 7.76 -4.89 -1.07
CA LEU A 25 8.19 -5.84 -0.05
C LEU A 25 9.65 -5.52 0.35
N ALA A 26 9.87 -5.33 1.64
CA ALA A 26 11.19 -5.09 2.20
C ALA A 26 11.51 -6.05 3.34
N SER A 27 12.72 -6.60 3.33
CA SER A 27 13.27 -7.31 4.47
C SER A 27 13.97 -6.33 5.41
N GLN A 28 13.59 -6.33 6.68
CA GLN A 28 14.21 -5.57 7.76
C GLN A 28 14.87 -6.54 8.74
N LYS A 29 15.77 -6.05 9.59
CA LYS A 29 16.57 -6.90 10.52
C LYS A 29 15.72 -7.87 11.36
N ASN A 30 14.51 -7.48 11.77
CA ASN A 30 13.68 -8.24 12.71
C ASN A 30 12.28 -8.63 12.16
N TYR A 31 11.93 -8.19 10.95
CA TYR A 31 10.61 -8.37 10.35
C TYR A 31 10.66 -8.09 8.85
N MET A 32 9.60 -8.47 8.13
CA MET A 32 9.33 -8.02 6.76
C MET A 32 8.28 -6.92 6.78
N SER A 33 8.38 -5.98 5.84
CA SER A 33 7.40 -4.92 5.62
C SER A 33 6.76 -5.08 4.26
N LEU A 34 5.43 -5.13 4.24
CA LEU A 34 4.63 -4.97 3.03
C LEU A 34 4.09 -3.54 2.99
N TYR A 35 4.55 -2.75 2.03
CA TYR A 35 4.06 -1.41 1.75
C TYR A 35 2.85 -1.52 0.82
N LEU A 36 1.73 -0.94 1.24
CA LEU A 36 0.48 -0.88 0.48
C LEU A 36 0.10 0.59 0.35
N MET A 37 0.48 1.21 -0.76
CA MET A 37 0.25 2.66 -0.92
C MET A 37 -1.23 2.97 -1.19
N CYS A 38 -1.99 2.05 -1.80
CA CYS A 38 -3.44 2.20 -1.98
C CYS A 38 -4.20 2.41 -0.66
N VAL A 39 -3.74 1.78 0.43
CA VAL A 39 -4.35 1.92 1.76
C VAL A 39 -4.17 3.33 2.33
N TYR A 40 -3.08 4.02 1.94
CA TYR A 40 -2.70 5.31 2.49
C TYR A 40 -3.34 6.50 1.78
N VAL A 41 -3.58 6.40 0.46
CA VAL A 41 -3.98 7.55 -0.36
C VAL A 41 -5.50 7.80 -0.35
N HIS A 42 -6.30 6.82 0.05
CA HIS A 42 -7.76 6.93 0.11
C HIS A 42 -8.28 7.12 1.54
N ASP A 43 -9.00 8.23 1.76
CA ASP A 43 -9.70 8.49 3.02
C ASP A 43 -10.74 7.37 3.26
N GLY A 44 -10.57 6.61 4.34
CA GLY A 44 -11.46 5.50 4.74
C GLY A 44 -10.97 4.10 4.39
N THR A 45 -10.08 3.93 3.40
CA THR A 45 -9.53 2.61 3.04
C THR A 45 -8.66 2.03 4.13
N GLN A 46 -7.89 2.87 4.84
CA GLN A 46 -7.12 2.45 6.00
C GLN A 46 -8.04 1.88 7.11
N THR A 47 -9.12 2.58 7.45
CA THR A 47 -10.06 2.14 8.48
C THR A 47 -10.71 0.81 8.12
N GLU A 48 -11.13 0.65 6.86
CA GLU A 48 -11.71 -0.61 6.41
C GLU A 48 -10.69 -1.75 6.38
N PHE A 49 -9.46 -1.48 5.96
CA PHE A 49 -8.35 -2.44 6.01
C PHE A 49 -8.08 -2.89 7.45
N GLU A 50 -7.95 -1.95 8.39
CA GLU A 50 -7.74 -2.25 9.82
C GLU A 50 -8.89 -3.08 10.40
N ARG A 51 -10.14 -2.75 10.04
CA ARG A 51 -11.33 -3.48 10.47
C ARG A 51 -11.34 -4.92 9.94
N ARG A 52 -11.12 -5.11 8.64
CA ARG A 52 -11.08 -6.45 8.01
C ARG A 52 -9.88 -7.26 8.51
N PHE A 53 -8.73 -6.62 8.75
CA PHE A 53 -7.55 -7.29 9.28
C PHE A 53 -7.82 -7.80 10.70
N LYS A 54 -8.44 -6.99 11.57
CA LYS A 54 -8.83 -7.42 12.91
C LYS A 54 -9.86 -8.57 12.87
N ALA A 55 -10.81 -8.52 11.93
CA ALA A 55 -11.79 -9.58 11.73
C ALA A 55 -11.16 -10.92 11.28
N SER A 56 -9.98 -10.89 10.65
CA SER A 56 -9.23 -12.12 10.30
C SER A 56 -8.65 -12.88 11.50
N GLY A 57 -8.72 -12.30 12.70
CA GLY A 57 -8.12 -12.87 13.92
C GLY A 57 -6.60 -12.69 14.02
N LYS A 58 -5.96 -12.10 13.00
CA LYS A 58 -4.51 -11.84 13.00
C LYS A 58 -4.19 -10.49 13.65
N LYS A 59 -3.02 -10.41 14.29
CA LYS A 59 -2.57 -9.18 14.96
C LYS A 59 -1.99 -8.21 13.94
N LEU A 60 -2.67 -7.08 13.74
CA LEU A 60 -2.17 -6.01 12.91
C LEU A 60 -1.02 -5.25 13.59
N ASN A 61 0.12 -5.18 12.92
CA ASN A 61 1.24 -4.30 13.28
C ASN A 61 1.58 -3.45 12.06
N MET A 62 1.16 -2.19 12.03
CA MET A 62 1.37 -1.33 10.87
C MET A 62 1.87 0.07 11.22
N GLY A 63 2.65 0.65 10.30
CA GLY A 63 2.87 2.10 10.22
C GLY A 63 1.82 2.76 9.30
N LYS A 64 2.08 3.99 8.83
CA LYS A 64 1.15 4.73 7.97
C LYS A 64 0.75 3.99 6.68
N SER A 65 1.69 3.29 6.05
CA SER A 65 1.47 2.58 4.78
C SER A 65 2.11 1.19 4.74
N CYS A 66 2.63 0.69 5.86
CA CYS A 66 3.40 -0.55 5.89
C CYS A 66 2.87 -1.52 6.96
N VAL A 67 2.54 -2.73 6.54
CA VAL A 67 2.21 -3.85 7.42
C VAL A 67 3.50 -4.62 7.72
N ARG A 68 3.79 -4.82 9.01
CA ARG A 68 4.98 -5.51 9.50
C ARG A 68 4.60 -6.92 9.93
N PHE A 69 5.34 -7.91 9.46
CA PHE A 69 5.08 -9.32 9.69
C PHE A 69 6.38 -10.13 9.82
N LYS A 70 6.33 -11.30 10.46
CA LYS A 70 7.50 -12.20 10.56
C LYS A 70 7.38 -13.37 9.60
N THR A 71 6.19 -13.93 9.47
CA THR A 71 5.89 -15.01 8.53
C THR A 71 4.66 -14.66 7.69
N THR A 72 4.50 -15.32 6.55
CA THR A 72 3.32 -15.12 5.69
C THR A 72 2.01 -15.46 6.40
N ASP A 73 2.05 -16.34 7.41
CA ASP A 73 0.88 -16.69 8.22
C ASP A 73 0.39 -15.53 9.10
N ASP A 74 1.22 -14.52 9.36
CA ASP A 74 0.79 -13.30 10.05
C ASP A 74 -0.09 -12.40 9.16
N LEU A 75 -0.13 -12.67 7.85
CA LEU A 75 -0.84 -11.87 6.88
C LEU A 75 -2.15 -12.55 6.42
N PRO A 76 -3.29 -11.83 6.44
CA PRO A 76 -4.51 -12.29 5.78
C PRO A 76 -4.35 -12.07 4.27
N MET A 77 -3.82 -13.07 3.57
CA MET A 77 -3.45 -12.97 2.15
C MET A 77 -4.62 -12.57 1.25
N ASP A 78 -5.82 -13.10 1.51
CA ASP A 78 -7.03 -12.74 0.74
C ASP A 78 -7.37 -11.24 0.89
N LEU A 79 -7.29 -10.71 2.11
CA LEU A 79 -7.50 -9.28 2.35
C LEU A 79 -6.46 -8.42 1.62
N ILE A 80 -5.19 -8.85 1.61
CA ILE A 80 -4.13 -8.13 0.90
C ILE A 80 -4.40 -8.14 -0.60
N ALA A 81 -4.75 -9.29 -1.17
CA ALA A 81 -5.09 -9.42 -2.58
C ALA A 81 -6.27 -8.51 -2.95
N ASP A 82 -7.37 -8.55 -2.18
CA ASP A 82 -8.53 -7.69 -2.37
C ASP A 82 -8.16 -6.21 -2.31
N THR A 83 -7.32 -5.84 -1.34
CA THR A 83 -6.92 -4.45 -1.14
C THR A 83 -6.08 -3.94 -2.32
N VAL A 84 -5.14 -4.74 -2.81
CA VAL A 84 -4.32 -4.43 -3.98
C VAL A 84 -5.18 -4.36 -5.25
N ALA A 85 -6.19 -5.22 -5.38
CA ALA A 85 -7.09 -5.24 -6.53
C ALA A 85 -8.15 -4.13 -6.52
N SER A 86 -8.49 -3.59 -5.34
CA SER A 86 -9.57 -2.60 -5.16
C SER A 86 -9.31 -1.22 -5.77
N THR A 87 -8.05 -0.92 -6.11
CA THR A 87 -7.67 0.39 -6.67
C THR A 87 -7.08 0.21 -8.06
N SER A 88 -7.74 0.81 -9.05
CA SER A 88 -7.19 0.86 -10.40
C SER A 88 -5.96 1.78 -10.45
N VAL A 89 -5.07 1.56 -11.41
CA VAL A 89 -3.89 2.42 -11.61
C VAL A 89 -4.30 3.89 -11.79
N ASP A 90 -5.37 4.13 -12.56
CA ASP A 90 -5.81 5.50 -12.86
C ASP A 90 -6.42 6.18 -11.64
N ASP A 91 -7.18 5.44 -10.80
CA ASP A 91 -7.72 5.98 -9.56
C ASP A 91 -6.63 6.25 -8.53
N TYR A 92 -5.60 5.39 -8.47
CA TYR A 92 -4.44 5.63 -7.63
C TYR A 92 -3.69 6.91 -8.04
N ILE A 93 -3.48 7.13 -9.35
CA ILE A 93 -2.88 8.36 -9.88
C ILE A 93 -3.72 9.59 -9.50
N LYS A 94 -5.05 9.54 -9.70
CA LYS A 94 -5.95 10.65 -9.33
C LYS A 94 -5.84 10.99 -7.84
N SER A 95 -5.85 9.98 -6.98
CA SER A 95 -5.75 10.18 -5.53
C SER A 95 -4.37 10.74 -5.13
N TYR A 96 -3.31 10.28 -5.78
CA TYR A 96 -1.95 10.81 -5.59
C TYR A 96 -1.86 12.30 -5.96
N GLU A 97 -2.44 12.70 -7.09
CA GLU A 97 -2.48 14.11 -7.50
C GLU A 97 -3.32 14.96 -6.53
N ALA A 98 -4.49 14.46 -6.11
CA ALA A 98 -5.38 15.16 -5.19
C ALA A 98 -4.73 15.42 -3.83
N ALA A 99 -4.00 14.44 -3.30
CA ALA A 99 -3.25 14.57 -2.04
C ALA A 99 -2.16 15.66 -2.10
N ARG A 100 -1.66 16.00 -3.30
CA ARG A 100 -0.64 17.03 -3.51
C ARG A 100 -1.19 18.41 -3.88
N LYS A 101 -2.41 18.48 -4.41
CA LYS A 101 -3.10 19.75 -4.70
C LYS A 101 -3.62 20.45 -3.44
N LYS A 102 -3.86 19.71 -2.35
CA LYS A 102 -4.11 20.28 -1.02
C LYS A 102 -2.80 20.87 -0.45
N LYS A 103 -2.42 22.05 -0.92
CA LYS A 103 -1.39 22.91 -0.34
C LYS A 103 -1.90 24.33 -0.28
#